data_AF-A0A6M7XZ14-F1
#
_entry.id   AF-A0A6M7XZ14-F1
#
_cell.length_a   1.000
_cell.length_b   1.000
_cell.length_c   1.000
_cell.angle_alpha   90.00
_cell.angle_beta   90.00
_cell.angle_gamma   90.00
#
_symmetry.space_group_name_H-M   'P 1'
#
loop_
_entity.id
_entity.type
_entity.pdbx_description
1 polymer ?
#
loop_
_entity_poly.entity_id
_entity_poly.type
_entity_poly.pdbx_seq_one_letter_code
_entity_poly.pdbx_strand_id
1 'polypeptide(L)'
;MPFIAFRFSSREAVDERRFRRLARLLQGIQVEIERESTQLHPFGTAMTDCAAFSLQAMENGENPESMSAKIDILARSLMFNRRRQVSLEEQLSFLNRTRAELQRILPSHRA
;
A
#
# COMPACT_ATOMS: atom_id res chain seq x y z
N MET A 1 1.57 53.43 3.05
CA MET A 1 2.51 52.55 2.34
C MET A 1 1.92 51.14 2.23
N PRO A 2 1.25 50.75 1.13
CA PRO A 2 0.46 49.50 1.05
C PRO A 2 1.13 48.34 0.29
N PHE A 3 2.42 48.41 -0.03
CA PHE A 3 3.07 47.43 -0.92
C PHE A 3 3.51 46.12 -0.25
N ILE A 4 3.41 46.01 1.07
CA ILE A 4 3.86 44.82 1.81
C ILE A 4 2.81 43.71 1.76
N ALA A 5 1.52 44.05 1.84
CA ALA A 5 0.43 43.07 1.89
C ALA A 5 0.34 42.16 0.64
N PHE A 6 0.56 42.70 -0.56
CA PHE A 6 0.51 41.93 -1.81
C PHE A 6 1.61 40.85 -1.94
N ARG A 7 2.79 41.10 -1.36
CA ARG A 7 3.92 40.15 -1.43
C ARG A 7 3.72 38.92 -0.52
N PHE A 8 3.02 39.07 0.60
CA PHE A 8 2.75 37.95 1.51
C PHE A 8 1.67 37.00 0.96
N SER A 9 0.56 37.54 0.43
CA SER A 9 -0.51 36.71 -0.15
C SER A 9 -0.06 35.89 -1.36
N SER A 10 0.90 36.39 -2.16
CA SER A 10 1.45 35.61 -3.28
C SER A 10 2.31 34.43 -2.84
N ARG A 11 3.06 34.56 -1.73
CA ARG A 11 3.89 33.47 -1.19
C ARG A 11 3.04 32.38 -0.55
N GLU A 12 2.06 32.76 0.25
CA GLU A 12 1.08 31.82 0.82
C GLU A 12 0.32 31.06 -0.27
N ALA A 13 -0.09 31.75 -1.34
CA ALA A 13 -0.74 31.10 -2.49
C ALA A 13 0.20 30.14 -3.25
N VAL A 14 1.50 30.41 -3.30
CA VAL A 14 2.50 29.51 -3.91
C VAL A 14 2.73 28.28 -3.03
N ASP A 15 2.86 28.46 -1.72
CA ASP A 15 3.06 27.36 -0.78
C ASP A 15 1.83 26.46 -0.70
N GLU A 16 0.63 27.04 -0.71
CA GLU A 16 -0.61 26.28 -0.80
C GLU A 16 -0.68 25.44 -2.08
N ARG A 17 -0.30 25.99 -3.25
CA ARG A 17 -0.24 25.23 -4.50
C ARG A 17 0.76 24.07 -4.43
N ARG A 18 1.93 24.27 -3.82
CA ARG A 18 2.94 23.22 -3.63
C ARG A 18 2.40 22.10 -2.75
N PHE A 19 1.81 22.42 -1.60
CA PHE A 19 1.27 21.43 -0.68
C PHE A 19 0.04 20.71 -1.24
N ARG A 20 -0.85 21.41 -1.97
CA ARG A 20 -1.95 20.75 -2.70
C ARG A 20 -1.42 19.78 -3.76
N ARG A 21 -0.36 20.13 -4.48
CA ARG A 21 0.27 19.23 -5.47
C ARG A 21 0.84 17.98 -4.79
N LEU A 22 1.54 18.16 -3.66
CA LEU A 22 2.04 17.05 -2.87
C LEU A 22 0.91 16.14 -2.37
N ALA A 23 -0.18 16.72 -1.85
CA ALA A 23 -1.35 15.95 -1.40
C ALA A 23 -1.95 15.08 -2.53
N ARG A 24 -2.04 15.60 -3.76
CA ARG A 24 -2.50 14.82 -4.92
C ARG A 24 -1.55 13.69 -5.29
N LEU A 25 -0.24 13.92 -5.22
CA LEU A 25 0.75 12.87 -5.48
C LEU A 25 0.64 11.74 -4.45
N LEU A 26 0.53 12.08 -3.18
CA LEU A 26 0.35 11.10 -2.11
C LEU A 26 -0.95 10.31 -2.27
N GLN A 27 -2.03 10.96 -2.74
CA GLN A 27 -3.28 10.28 -3.05
C GLN A 27 -3.13 9.30 -4.23
N GLY A 28 -2.37 9.67 -5.27
CA GLY A 28 -2.07 8.76 -6.38
C GLY A 28 -1.33 7.51 -5.91
N ILE A 29 -0.27 7.69 -5.11
CA ILE A 29 0.50 6.57 -4.54
C ILE A 29 -0.38 5.69 -3.64
N GLN A 30 -1.26 6.28 -2.83
CA GLN A 30 -2.19 5.52 -2.00
C GLN A 30 -3.08 4.60 -2.84
N VAL A 31 -3.64 5.10 -3.94
CA VAL A 31 -4.49 4.30 -4.85
C VAL A 31 -3.69 3.14 -5.46
N GLU A 32 -2.43 3.38 -5.84
CA GLU A 32 -1.55 2.32 -6.36
C GLU A 32 -1.28 1.22 -5.33
N ILE A 33 -1.01 1.60 -4.08
CA ILE A 33 -0.78 0.65 -2.97
C ILE A 33 -2.06 -0.13 -2.65
N GLU A 34 -3.21 0.54 -2.57
CA GLU A 34 -4.51 -0.11 -2.31
C GLU A 34 -4.86 -1.10 -3.42
N ARG A 35 -4.57 -0.75 -4.67
CA ARG A 35 -4.74 -1.64 -5.82
C ARG A 35 -3.86 -2.88 -5.70
N GLU A 36 -2.58 -2.72 -5.37
CA GLU A 36 -1.67 -3.84 -5.18
C GLU A 36 -2.11 -4.74 -4.02
N SER A 37 -2.52 -4.16 -2.89
CA SER A 37 -3.03 -4.90 -1.73
C SER A 37 -4.27 -5.73 -2.10
N THR A 38 -5.21 -5.14 -2.85
CA THR A 38 -6.41 -5.82 -3.33
C THR A 38 -6.06 -6.98 -4.27
N GLN A 39 -5.00 -6.84 -5.08
CA GLN A 39 -4.53 -7.91 -5.96
C GLN A 39 -3.87 -9.04 -5.17
N LEU A 40 -3.10 -8.74 -4.12
CA LEU A 40 -2.39 -9.75 -3.31
C LEU A 40 -3.32 -10.64 -2.49
N HIS A 41 -4.50 -10.14 -2.09
CA HIS A 41 -5.46 -10.87 -1.26
C HIS A 41 -5.97 -12.18 -1.90
N PRO A 42 -6.51 -12.20 -3.13
CA PRO A 42 -6.96 -13.44 -3.77
C PRO A 42 -5.80 -14.42 -4.04
N PHE A 43 -4.58 -13.92 -4.28
CA PHE A 43 -3.41 -14.80 -4.45
C PHE A 43 -3.05 -15.57 -3.17
N GLY A 44 -3.14 -14.93 -2.00
CA GLY A 44 -2.87 -15.58 -0.72
C GLY A 44 -3.85 -16.71 -0.42
N THR A 45 -5.15 -16.48 -0.64
CA THR A 45 -6.19 -17.48 -0.45
C THR A 45 -6.02 -18.66 -1.40
N ALA A 46 -5.85 -18.39 -2.70
CA ALA A 46 -5.66 -19.44 -3.70
C ALA A 46 -4.40 -20.29 -3.46
N MET A 47 -3.30 -19.69 -3.01
CA MET A 47 -2.08 -20.43 -2.65
C MET A 47 -2.28 -21.32 -1.41
N THR A 48 -3.07 -20.86 -0.44
CA THR A 48 -3.40 -21.64 0.77
C THR A 48 -4.26 -22.85 0.41
N ASP A 49 -5.27 -22.65 -0.43
CA ASP A 49 -6.13 -23.74 -0.92
C ASP A 49 -5.31 -24.78 -1.72
N CYS A 50 -4.45 -24.32 -2.63
CA CYS A 50 -3.54 -25.19 -3.38
C CYS A 50 -2.59 -25.98 -2.47
N ALA A 51 -2.12 -25.38 -1.37
CA ALA A 51 -1.26 -26.07 -0.41
C ALA A 51 -2.03 -27.15 0.34
N ALA A 52 -3.26 -26.85 0.76
CA ALA A 52 -4.15 -27.82 1.40
C ALA A 52 -4.48 -29.00 0.46
N PHE A 53 -4.78 -28.74 -0.80
CA PHE A 53 -5.02 -29.81 -1.79
C PHE A 53 -3.77 -30.65 -2.06
N SER A 54 -2.59 -30.03 -2.15
CA SER A 54 -1.33 -30.76 -2.36
C SER A 54 -0.99 -31.67 -1.18
N LEU A 55 -1.31 -31.24 0.04
CA LEU A 55 -1.16 -32.05 1.25
C LEU A 55 -2.12 -33.25 1.24
N GLN A 56 -3.40 -33.02 0.94
CA GLN A 56 -4.39 -34.10 0.83
C GLN A 56 -4.02 -35.11 -0.28
N ALA A 57 -3.53 -34.65 -1.42
CA ALA A 57 -3.05 -35.49 -2.50
C ALA A 57 -1.89 -36.40 -2.05
N MET A 58 -0.94 -35.84 -1.29
CA MET A 58 0.16 -36.60 -0.69
C MET A 58 -0.35 -37.65 0.30
N GLU A 59 -1.31 -37.31 1.16
CA GLU A 59 -1.94 -38.25 2.11
C GLU A 59 -2.69 -39.40 1.40
N ASN A 60 -3.25 -39.13 0.22
CA ASN A 60 -3.95 -40.11 -0.60
C ASN A 60 -3.02 -41.01 -1.44
N GLY A 61 -1.69 -40.86 -1.30
CA GLY A 61 -0.71 -41.73 -1.95
C GLY A 61 -0.25 -41.26 -3.33
N GLU A 62 -0.50 -40.00 -3.71
CA GLU A 62 0.20 -39.39 -4.85
C GLU A 62 1.70 -39.24 -4.57
N ASN A 63 2.51 -39.07 -5.61
CA ASN A 63 3.98 -39.03 -5.50
C ASN A 63 4.45 -38.02 -4.43
N PRO A 64 4.98 -38.48 -3.28
CA PRO A 64 5.25 -37.63 -2.13
C PRO A 64 6.39 -36.65 -2.37
N GLU A 65 7.39 -37.01 -3.21
CA GLU A 65 8.49 -36.10 -3.55
C GLU A 65 8.00 -34.91 -4.40
N SER A 66 7.11 -35.18 -5.36
CA SER A 66 6.51 -34.14 -6.20
C SER A 66 5.59 -33.22 -5.39
N MET A 67 4.77 -33.78 -4.49
CA MET A 67 3.87 -32.98 -3.64
C MET A 67 4.63 -32.17 -2.60
N SER A 68 5.66 -32.74 -1.97
CA SER A 68 6.54 -32.01 -1.06
C SER A 68 7.19 -30.80 -1.74
N ALA A 69 7.73 -30.97 -2.95
CA ALA A 69 8.31 -29.87 -3.73
C ALA A 69 7.27 -28.77 -4.06
N LYS A 70 6.02 -29.14 -4.38
CA LYS A 70 4.94 -28.17 -4.60
C LYS A 70 4.58 -27.41 -3.32
N ILE A 71 4.47 -28.10 -2.19
CA ILE A 71 4.18 -27.49 -0.88
C ILE A 71 5.28 -26.49 -0.52
N ASP A 72 6.55 -26.83 -0.72
CA ASP A 72 7.69 -25.93 -0.48
C ASP A 72 7.63 -24.65 -1.32
N ILE A 73 7.30 -24.78 -2.61
CA ILE A 73 7.13 -23.63 -3.51
C ILE A 73 5.98 -22.73 -3.05
N LEU A 74 4.85 -23.33 -2.66
CA LEU A 74 3.68 -22.61 -2.17
C LEU A 74 3.99 -21.90 -0.84
N ALA A 75 4.68 -22.56 0.08
CA ALA A 75 5.10 -21.97 1.36
C ALA A 75 6.01 -20.76 1.17
N ARG A 76 6.99 -20.84 0.27
CA ARG A 76 7.86 -19.70 -0.07
C ARG A 76 7.05 -18.56 -0.67
N SER A 77 6.15 -18.87 -1.61
CA SER A 77 5.31 -17.87 -2.27
C SER A 77 4.37 -17.15 -1.29
N LEU A 78 3.76 -17.89 -0.35
CA LEU A 78 2.97 -17.34 0.75
C LEU A 78 3.78 -16.42 1.65
N MET A 79 5.01 -16.82 1.99
CA MET A 79 5.91 -15.98 2.80
C MET A 79 6.24 -14.66 2.08
N PHE A 80 6.54 -14.69 0.77
CA PHE A 80 6.79 -13.49 -0.02
C PHE A 80 5.54 -12.59 -0.10
N ASN A 81 4.37 -13.17 -0.36
CA ASN A 81 3.10 -12.44 -0.39
C ASN A 81 2.84 -11.74 0.95
N ARG A 82 3.02 -12.46 2.07
CA ARG A 82 2.82 -11.91 3.42
C ARG A 82 3.81 -10.78 3.74
N ARG A 83 5.09 -10.94 3.39
CA ARG A 83 6.09 -9.87 3.54
C ARG A 83 5.70 -8.63 2.74
N ARG A 84 5.18 -8.81 1.53
CA ARG A 84 4.72 -7.69 0.70
C ARG A 84 3.50 -7.01 1.31
N GLN A 85 2.51 -7.77 1.80
CA GLN A 85 1.34 -7.21 2.50
C GLN A 85 1.75 -6.33 3.68
N VAL A 86 2.62 -6.82 4.57
CA VAL A 86 3.13 -6.03 5.71
C VAL A 86 3.81 -4.75 5.23
N SER A 87 4.65 -4.84 4.19
CA SER A 87 5.31 -3.65 3.63
C SER A 87 4.32 -2.62 3.06
N LEU A 88 3.23 -3.07 2.42
CA LEU A 88 2.19 -2.18 1.91
C LEU A 88 1.39 -1.52 3.04
N GLU A 89 1.12 -2.25 4.13
CA GLU A 89 0.48 -1.70 5.34
C GLU A 89 1.35 -0.62 6.00
N GLU A 90 2.66 -0.85 6.09
CA GLU A 90 3.62 0.15 6.59
C GLU A 90 3.65 1.40 5.70
N GLN A 91 3.68 1.23 4.37
CA GLN A 91 3.63 2.33 3.41
C GLN A 91 2.32 3.13 3.55
N LEU A 92 1.17 2.46 3.67
CA LEU A 92 -0.12 3.12 3.91
C LEU A 92 -0.14 3.91 5.21
N SER A 93 0.37 3.32 6.30
CA SER A 93 0.48 3.99 7.59
C SER A 93 1.32 5.27 7.50
N PHE A 94 2.46 5.19 6.81
CA PHE A 94 3.33 6.34 6.56
C PHE A 94 2.63 7.42 5.73
N LEU A 95 1.94 7.05 4.64
CA LEU A 95 1.20 8.00 3.80
C LEU A 95 0.07 8.68 4.56
N ASN A 96 -0.68 7.93 5.37
CA ASN A 96 -1.76 8.47 6.18
C ASN A 96 -1.26 9.49 7.21
N ARG A 97 -0.15 9.18 7.90
CA ARG A 97 0.50 10.13 8.81
C ARG A 97 0.97 11.39 8.07
N THR A 98 1.64 11.22 6.94
CA THR A 98 2.15 12.34 6.12
C THR A 98 1.00 13.23 5.65
N ARG A 99 -0.11 12.64 5.19
CA ARG A 99 -1.32 13.38 4.80
C ARG A 99 -1.92 14.15 5.97
N ALA A 100 -2.01 13.55 7.15
CA ALA A 100 -2.54 14.22 8.34
C ALA A 100 -1.68 15.43 8.74
N GLU A 101 -0.34 15.30 8.68
CA GLU A 101 0.56 16.44 8.94
C GLU A 101 0.42 17.54 7.87
N LEU A 102 0.31 17.16 6.59
CA LEU A 102 0.09 18.14 5.51
C LEU A 102 -1.22 18.90 5.67
N GLN A 103 -2.28 18.27 6.16
CA GLN A 103 -3.55 18.92 6.45
C GLN A 103 -3.47 19.92 7.61
N ARG A 104 -2.51 19.76 8.53
CA ARG A 104 -2.27 20.75 9.59
C ARG A 104 -1.53 21.99 9.07
N ILE A 105 -0.67 21.80 8.06
CA ILE A 105 0.13 22.88 7.46
C ILE A 105 -0.69 23.68 6.45
N LEU A 106 -1.51 23.00 5.65
CA LEU A 106 -2.44 23.67 4.75
C LEU A 106 -3.46 24.41 5.62
N PRO A 107 -3.58 25.76 5.53
CA PRO A 107 -4.61 26.46 6.24
C PRO A 107 -5.95 25.84 5.80
N SER A 108 -6.68 25.31 6.78
CA SER A 108 -8.07 24.95 6.55
C SER A 108 -8.75 26.24 6.17
N HIS A 109 -9.04 26.42 4.88
CA HIS A 109 -9.98 27.41 4.42
C HIS A 109 -11.35 26.94 4.94
N ARG A 110 -11.57 27.11 6.25
CA ARG A 110 -12.91 27.10 6.82
C ARG A 110 -13.59 28.29 6.16
N ALA A 111 -14.58 27.97 5.33
CA ALA A 111 -15.53 28.91 4.77
C ALA A 111 -16.18 29.74 5.89
#